data_AF-A0A3P7LE04-F1
#
_entry.id   AF-A0A3P7LE04-F1
#
_cell.length_a   1.000
_cell.length_b   1.000
_cell.length_c   1.000
_cell.angle_alpha   90.00
_cell.angle_beta   90.00
_cell.angle_gamma   90.00
#
_symmetry.space_group_name_H-M   'P 1'
#
loop_
_entity.id
_entity.type
_entity.pdbx_description
1 polymer ?
#
loop_
_entity_poly.entity_id
_entity_poly.type
_entity_poly.pdbx_seq_one_letter_code
_entity_poly.pdbx_strand_id
1 'polypeptide(L)'
;MLTRPEFAPLFPGKNLGKLTAVTLAHRTNCNIFDWNEEMAAEREQLAEYFSEAAREMCTYLTNQGYWADYIDPYTSQPALGGTTSDALTETDARLKRLGFLIDDVACCKILRHQRWGHQVYVGVVFTNAPSSLPMLAGLQTLSTH
;
A
#
# COMPACT_ATOMS: atom_id res chain seq x y z
N MET A 1 4.39 19.30 -9.75
CA MET A 1 4.97 17.99 -9.41
C MET A 1 4.87 17.82 -7.91
N LEU A 2 3.97 16.97 -7.42
CA LEU A 2 3.89 16.66 -6.00
C LEU A 2 5.02 15.65 -5.73
N THR A 3 6.17 16.15 -5.29
CA THR A 3 7.13 15.29 -4.60
C THR A 3 6.43 14.77 -3.35
N ARG A 4 6.53 13.47 -3.07
CA ARG A 4 6.03 12.87 -1.83
C ARG A 4 7.22 12.56 -0.91
N PRO A 5 7.88 13.60 -0.36
CA PRO A 5 9.13 13.44 0.39
C PRO A 5 9.00 12.52 1.61
N GLU A 6 7.79 12.34 2.14
CA GLU A 6 7.51 11.47 3.29
C GLU A 6 7.73 9.97 3.03
N PHE A 7 7.79 9.55 1.75
CA PHE A 7 8.12 8.18 1.37
C PHE A 7 9.56 8.02 0.90
N ALA A 8 10.34 9.10 0.87
CA ALA A 8 11.74 9.04 0.46
C ALA A 8 12.64 8.15 1.33
N PRO A 9 12.47 8.10 2.67
CA PRO A 9 13.29 7.23 3.50
C PRO A 9 13.04 5.73 3.27
N LEU A 10 11.89 5.35 2.71
CA LEU A 10 11.60 3.97 2.29
C LEU A 10 12.46 3.55 1.09
N PHE A 11 12.98 4.47 0.29
CA PHE A 11 13.71 4.13 -0.94
C PHE A 11 15.01 4.95 -1.06
N PRO A 12 15.99 4.73 -0.17
CA PRO A 12 17.22 5.51 -0.14
C PRO A 12 17.98 5.39 -1.47
N GLY A 13 18.47 6.53 -1.97
CA GLY A 13 19.22 6.59 -3.24
C GLY A 13 18.38 6.51 -4.52
N LYS A 14 17.04 6.44 -4.42
CA LYS A 14 16.16 6.52 -5.60
C LYS A 14 15.76 7.97 -5.89
N ASN A 15 15.75 8.35 -7.17
CA ASN A 15 15.23 9.66 -7.58
C ASN A 15 13.70 9.61 -7.66
N LEU A 16 13.05 10.15 -6.63
CA LEU A 16 11.59 10.14 -6.45
C LEU A 16 10.91 11.40 -7.03
N GLY A 17 11.55 12.12 -7.95
CA GLY A 17 11.00 13.34 -8.55
C GLY A 17 9.64 13.16 -9.24
N LYS A 18 9.31 11.92 -9.63
CA LYS A 18 7.99 11.49 -10.12
C LYS A 18 7.60 10.18 -9.43
N LEU A 19 7.17 10.24 -8.17
CA LEU A 19 6.71 9.05 -7.44
C LEU A 19 5.18 8.91 -7.55
N THR A 20 4.74 7.80 -8.13
CA THR A 20 3.35 7.35 -8.14
C THR A 20 3.19 6.23 -7.12
N ALA A 21 2.14 6.31 -6.31
CA ALA A 21 1.73 5.21 -5.43
C ALA A 21 0.43 4.62 -5.95
N VAL A 22 0.38 3.29 -6.03
CA VAL A 22 -0.77 2.48 -6.42
C VAL A 22 -1.19 1.72 -5.18
N THR A 23 -2.46 1.80 -4.82
CA THR A 23 -2.97 1.20 -3.59
C THR A 23 -4.02 0.15 -3.92
N LEU A 24 -3.87 -1.04 -3.37
CA LEU A 24 -4.86 -2.10 -3.48
C LEU A 24 -5.59 -2.22 -2.15
N ALA A 25 -6.87 -1.85 -2.12
CA ALA A 25 -7.72 -1.99 -0.96
C ALA A 25 -8.64 -3.20 -1.13
N HIS A 26 -8.62 -4.13 -0.18
CA HIS A 26 -9.48 -5.29 -0.14
C HIS A 26 -10.41 -5.21 1.07
N ARG A 27 -11.72 -5.42 0.88
CA ARG A 27 -12.68 -5.44 1.98
C ARG A 27 -12.55 -6.76 2.75
N THR A 28 -12.27 -6.69 4.04
CA THR A 28 -12.23 -7.89 4.89
C THR A 28 -13.64 -8.25 5.37
N ASN A 29 -13.88 -9.53 5.66
CA ASN A 29 -15.12 -9.99 6.26
C ASN A 29 -15.04 -9.90 7.79
N CYS A 30 -13.87 -10.18 8.35
CA CYS A 30 -13.65 -10.13 9.79
C CYS A 30 -13.59 -8.69 10.32
N ASN A 31 -14.03 -8.51 11.56
CA ASN A 31 -13.94 -7.26 12.28
C ASN A 31 -12.56 -7.12 12.94
N ILE A 32 -11.84 -6.03 12.68
CA ILE A 32 -10.50 -5.80 13.22
C ILE A 32 -10.45 -5.69 14.75
N PHE A 33 -11.59 -5.36 15.39
CA PHE A 33 -11.67 -5.27 16.85
C PHE A 33 -11.82 -6.63 17.55
N ASP A 34 -12.16 -7.68 16.80
CA ASP A 34 -12.45 -9.02 17.31
C ASP A 34 -11.40 -10.02 16.78
N TRP A 35 -10.17 -9.91 17.28
CA TRP A 35 -9.06 -10.77 16.83
C TRP A 35 -9.36 -12.25 17.07
N ASN A 36 -9.44 -13.04 15.99
CA ASN A 36 -9.68 -14.47 16.02
C ASN A 36 -8.86 -15.19 14.93
N GLU A 37 -8.88 -16.53 14.95
CA GLU A 37 -8.13 -17.36 13.99
C GLU A 37 -8.59 -17.15 12.54
N GLU A 38 -9.89 -16.92 12.33
CA GLU A 38 -10.47 -16.65 11.01
C GLU A 38 -9.92 -15.34 10.42
N MET A 39 -9.83 -14.29 11.23
CA MET A 39 -9.27 -13.00 10.83
C MET A 39 -7.78 -13.11 10.52
N ALA A 40 -7.04 -13.85 11.32
CA ALA A 40 -5.63 -14.10 11.07
C ALA A 40 -5.44 -14.85 9.73
N ALA A 41 -6.25 -15.88 9.47
CA ALA A 41 -6.22 -16.62 8.22
C ALA A 41 -6.64 -15.78 7.00
N GLU A 42 -7.69 -14.95 7.14
CA GLU A 42 -8.14 -14.02 6.09
C GLU A 42 -7.02 -13.02 5.76
N ARG A 43 -6.38 -12.43 6.77
CA ARG A 43 -5.28 -11.48 6.58
C ARG A 43 -4.06 -12.13 5.95
N GLU A 44 -3.72 -13.35 6.33
CA GLU A 44 -2.62 -14.10 5.72
C GLU A 44 -2.88 -14.35 4.22
N GLN A 45 -4.10 -14.81 3.87
CA GLN A 45 -4.48 -15.03 2.48
C GLN A 45 -4.44 -13.74 1.64
N LEU A 46 -4.90 -12.62 2.22
CA LEU A 46 -4.84 -11.31 1.55
C LEU A 46 -3.41 -10.80 1.39
N ALA A 47 -2.54 -11.06 2.36
CA ALA A 47 -1.12 -10.71 2.30
C ALA A 47 -0.39 -11.50 1.19
N GLU A 48 -0.64 -12.80 1.09
CA GLU A 48 -0.10 -13.66 0.04
C GLU A 48 -0.58 -13.21 -1.34
N TYR A 49 -1.90 -13.04 -1.51
CA TYR A 49 -2.50 -12.58 -2.76
C TYR A 49 -1.95 -11.22 -3.20
N PHE A 50 -1.85 -10.26 -2.27
CA PHE A 50 -1.29 -8.95 -2.56
C PHE A 50 0.18 -9.05 -2.99
N SER A 51 0.99 -9.85 -2.29
CA SER A 51 2.42 -10.00 -2.60
C SER A 51 2.65 -10.57 -3.99
N GLU A 52 1.86 -11.57 -4.40
CA GLU A 52 1.91 -12.13 -5.75
C GLU A 52 1.53 -11.08 -6.81
N ALA A 53 0.40 -10.40 -6.64
CA ALA A 53 -0.07 -9.39 -7.58
C ALA A 53 0.88 -8.19 -7.69
N ALA A 54 1.43 -7.73 -6.55
CA ALA A 54 2.37 -6.63 -6.49
C ALA A 54 3.70 -6.99 -7.15
N ARG A 55 4.20 -8.22 -6.95
CA ARG A 55 5.39 -8.73 -7.62
C ARG A 55 5.22 -8.73 -9.14
N GLU A 56 4.11 -9.26 -9.65
CA GLU A 56 3.83 -9.27 -11.09
C GLU A 56 3.75 -7.85 -11.67
N MET A 57 3.07 -6.94 -10.96
CA MET A 57 3.01 -5.53 -11.34
C MET A 57 4.39 -4.88 -11.39
N CYS A 58 5.24 -5.13 -10.39
CA CYS A 58 6.61 -4.62 -10.36
C CYS A 58 7.45 -5.18 -11.51
N THR A 59 7.35 -6.48 -11.79
CA THR A 59 8.02 -7.12 -12.94
C THR A 59 7.57 -6.50 -14.25
N TYR A 60 6.26 -6.31 -14.44
CA TYR A 60 5.72 -5.69 -15.65
C TYR A 60 6.24 -4.25 -15.82
N LEU A 61 6.17 -3.41 -14.79
CA LEU A 61 6.65 -2.03 -14.84
C LEU A 61 8.15 -1.95 -15.12
N THR A 62 8.93 -2.84 -14.49
CA THR A 62 10.38 -2.96 -14.70
C THR A 62 10.72 -3.33 -16.13
N ASN A 63 9.99 -4.27 -16.72
CA ASN A 63 10.17 -4.66 -18.13
C ASN A 63 9.84 -3.52 -19.12
N GLN A 64 9.02 -2.55 -18.71
CA GLN A 64 8.73 -1.34 -19.48
C GLN A 64 9.72 -0.19 -19.22
N GLY A 65 10.77 -0.42 -18.42
CA GLY A 65 11.80 0.57 -18.10
C GLY A 65 11.46 1.50 -16.93
N TYR A 66 10.37 1.24 -16.21
CA TYR A 66 10.01 1.98 -15.00
C TYR A 66 10.58 1.29 -13.76
N TRP A 67 10.98 2.08 -12.77
CA TRP A 67 11.25 1.53 -11.46
C TRP A 67 9.92 1.26 -10.74
N ALA A 68 9.81 0.12 -10.07
CA ALA A 68 8.71 -0.20 -9.19
C ALA A 68 9.19 -1.04 -8.00
N ASP A 69 8.52 -0.87 -6.87
CA ASP A 69 8.72 -1.66 -5.65
C ASP A 69 7.42 -1.65 -4.84
N TYR A 70 7.22 -2.62 -3.96
CA TYR A 70 6.03 -2.70 -3.11
C TYR A 70 6.42 -2.86 -1.65
N ILE A 71 5.50 -2.50 -0.75
CA ILE A 71 5.69 -2.72 0.68
C ILE A 71 5.29 -4.16 0.99
N ASP A 72 6.27 -4.96 1.39
CA ASP A 72 6.07 -6.31 1.86
C ASP A 72 5.15 -6.28 3.11
N PRO A 73 4.01 -6.99 3.08
CA PRO A 73 3.04 -6.94 4.16
C PRO A 73 3.54 -7.59 5.47
N TYR A 74 4.54 -8.46 5.40
CA TYR A 74 5.11 -9.15 6.55
C TYR A 74 6.19 -8.33 7.25
N THR A 75 6.97 -7.56 6.48
CA THR A 75 8.09 -6.77 7.02
C THR A 75 7.77 -5.28 7.12
N SER A 76 6.70 -4.81 6.47
CA SER A 76 6.40 -3.38 6.27
C SER A 76 7.52 -2.61 5.56
N GLN A 77 8.41 -3.28 4.84
CA GLN A 77 9.56 -2.71 4.15
C GLN A 77 9.46 -2.89 2.63
N PRO A 78 10.26 -2.16 1.84
CA PRO A 78 10.41 -2.44 0.41
C PRO A 78 10.81 -3.90 0.16
N ALA A 79 10.02 -4.60 -0.66
CA ALA A 79 10.25 -6.00 -0.95
C ALA A 79 11.46 -6.23 -1.87
N LEU A 80 11.73 -5.31 -2.81
CA LEU A 80 12.78 -5.47 -3.82
C LEU A 80 14.04 -4.66 -3.49
N GLY A 81 13.89 -3.50 -2.85
CA GLY A 81 14.98 -2.58 -2.50
C GLY A 81 15.84 -3.01 -1.31
N GLY A 82 15.42 -4.05 -0.57
CA GLY A 82 16.08 -4.51 0.66
C GLY A 82 15.67 -3.73 1.91
N THR A 83 16.24 -4.12 3.05
CA THR A 83 15.96 -3.50 4.36
C THR A 83 16.36 -2.04 4.39
N THR A 84 15.48 -1.19 4.92
CA THR A 84 15.76 0.24 5.12
C THR A 84 15.58 0.64 6.58
N SER A 85 15.94 1.88 6.93
CA SER A 85 15.71 2.42 8.28
C SER A 85 14.26 2.84 8.52
N ASP A 86 13.39 2.73 7.52
CA ASP A 86 11.98 3.12 7.57
C ASP A 86 11.09 1.93 7.19
N ALA A 87 9.83 1.98 7.60
CA ALA A 87 8.81 0.97 7.33
C ALA A 87 7.45 1.63 7.23
N LEU A 88 6.62 1.21 6.27
CA LEU A 88 5.26 1.70 6.09
C LEU A 88 4.28 0.64 6.61
N THR A 89 3.82 0.81 7.85
CA THR A 89 2.85 -0.12 8.46
C THR A 89 1.41 0.20 8.05
N GLU A 90 0.49 -0.76 8.22
CA GLU A 90 -0.95 -0.55 7.95
C GLU A 90 -1.57 0.58 8.78
N THR A 91 -0.94 0.98 9.89
CA THR A 91 -1.42 2.01 10.81
C THR A 91 -0.69 3.35 10.63
N ASP A 92 0.17 3.45 9.62
CA ASP A 92 0.99 4.62 9.37
C ASP A 92 0.15 5.82 8.90
N ALA A 93 0.39 6.97 9.52
CA ALA A 93 -0.30 8.22 9.19
C ALA A 93 -0.06 8.66 7.73
N ARG A 94 1.03 8.23 7.09
CA ARG A 94 1.34 8.47 5.68
C ARG A 94 0.29 7.87 4.74
N LEU A 95 -0.45 6.83 5.15
CA LEU A 95 -1.56 6.29 4.35
C LEU A 95 -2.68 7.32 4.13
N LYS A 96 -2.80 8.35 4.97
CA LYS A 96 -3.71 9.50 4.73
C LYS A 96 -3.40 10.23 3.43
N ARG A 97 -2.13 10.25 3.01
CA ARG A 97 -1.68 10.85 1.73
C ARG A 97 -2.05 10.00 0.52
N LEU A 98 -2.44 8.76 0.76
CA LEU A 98 -2.88 7.81 -0.25
C LEU A 98 -4.41 7.70 -0.33
N GLY A 99 -5.15 8.55 0.39
CA GLY A 99 -6.61 8.60 0.34
C GLY A 99 -7.34 7.79 1.42
N PHE A 100 -6.60 7.17 2.34
CA PHE A 100 -7.18 6.46 3.49
C PHE A 100 -7.38 7.39 4.69
N LEU A 101 -8.10 6.90 5.69
CA LEU A 101 -8.25 7.54 6.98
C LEU A 101 -7.53 6.69 8.03
N ILE A 102 -6.98 7.35 9.05
CA ILE A 102 -6.46 6.68 10.23
C ILE A 102 -7.18 7.31 11.42
N ASP A 103 -7.92 6.48 12.14
CA ASP A 103 -8.58 6.85 13.38
C ASP A 103 -7.69 6.50 14.57
N ASP A 104 -7.71 7.36 15.59
CA ASP A 104 -7.12 7.09 16.88
C ASP A 104 -8.21 6.50 17.79
N VAL A 105 -8.17 5.18 18.01
CA VAL A 105 -9.09 4.47 18.91
C VAL A 105 -8.33 4.12 20.18
N ALA A 106 -8.58 4.90 21.23
CA ALA A 106 -7.83 4.86 22.49
C ALA A 106 -6.30 5.04 22.26
N CYS A 107 -5.50 3.99 22.45
CA CYS A 107 -4.05 4.00 22.23
C CYS A 107 -3.64 3.45 20.84
N CYS A 108 -4.59 2.97 20.05
CA CYS A 108 -4.33 2.31 18.77
C CYS A 108 -4.66 3.22 17.59
N LYS A 109 -3.81 3.17 16.56
CA LYS A 109 -4.12 3.74 15.24
C LYS A 109 -4.73 2.65 14.38
N ILE A 110 -5.85 2.94 13.74
CA ILE A 110 -6.58 1.95 12.95
C ILE A 110 -6.89 2.52 11.57
N LEU A 111 -6.56 1.73 10.55
CA LEU A 111 -6.84 2.03 9.16
C LEU A 111 -8.34 2.01 8.89
N ARG A 112 -8.83 3.03 8.18
CA ARG A 112 -10.22 3.13 7.76
C ARG A 112 -10.34 3.48 6.29
N HIS A 113 -11.15 2.68 5.59
CA HIS A 113 -11.63 2.97 4.25
C HIS A 113 -12.93 3.77 4.31
N GLN A 114 -13.11 4.73 3.39
CA GLN A 114 -14.30 5.61 3.35
C GLN A 114 -15.62 4.83 3.29
N ARG A 115 -15.64 3.71 2.55
CA ARG A 115 -16.84 2.90 2.34
C ARG A 115 -16.93 1.67 3.24
N TRP A 116 -15.80 1.10 3.63
CA TRP A 116 -15.76 -0.21 4.32
C TRP A 116 -15.42 -0.10 5.81
N GLY A 117 -15.23 1.13 6.32
CA GLY A 117 -14.85 1.32 7.72
C GLY A 117 -13.49 0.69 7.99
N HIS A 118 -13.34 0.05 9.14
CA HIS A 118 -12.12 -0.64 9.55
C HIS A 118 -11.99 -2.08 8.99
N GLN A 119 -12.95 -2.51 8.17
CA GLN A 119 -12.93 -3.82 7.51
C GLN A 119 -12.20 -3.73 6.17
N VAL A 120 -10.90 -3.41 6.22
CA VAL A 120 -10.08 -3.21 5.03
C VAL A 120 -8.65 -3.69 5.27
N TYR A 121 -8.09 -4.30 4.24
CA TYR A 121 -6.67 -4.56 4.07
C TYR A 121 -6.14 -3.66 2.95
N VAL A 122 -4.95 -3.06 3.12
CA VAL A 122 -4.36 -2.17 2.12
C VAL A 122 -2.92 -2.53 1.84
N GLY A 123 -2.64 -2.83 0.57
CA GLY A 123 -1.28 -2.94 0.05
C GLY A 123 -0.88 -1.72 -0.79
N VAL A 124 0.41 -1.41 -0.85
CA VAL A 124 0.94 -0.25 -1.56
C VAL A 124 2.11 -0.63 -2.47
N VAL A 125 2.02 -0.21 -3.74
CA VAL A 125 3.09 -0.31 -4.74
C VAL A 125 3.54 1.10 -5.12
N PHE A 126 4.84 1.33 -5.18
CA PHE A 126 5.47 2.57 -5.58
C PHE A 126 6.16 2.42 -6.93
N THR A 127 6.07 3.43 -7.78
CA THR A 127 6.70 3.41 -9.10
C THR A 127 7.05 4.81 -9.58
N ASN A 128 8.02 4.92 -10.49
CA ASN A 128 8.29 6.16 -11.22
C ASN A 128 7.47 6.30 -12.51
N ALA A 129 6.62 5.32 -12.82
CA ALA A 129 5.68 5.38 -13.92
C ALA A 129 4.67 6.52 -13.74
N PRO A 130 4.29 7.24 -14.81
CA PRO A 130 3.29 8.29 -14.73
C PRO A 130 1.91 7.71 -14.45
N SER A 131 1.11 8.39 -13.64
CA SER A 131 -0.25 7.97 -13.30
C SER A 131 -1.20 7.92 -14.50
N SER A 132 -0.85 8.60 -15.60
CA SER A 132 -1.59 8.57 -16.86
C SER A 132 -1.43 7.25 -17.64
N LEU A 133 -0.59 6.32 -17.20
CA LEU A 133 -0.55 5.00 -17.83
C LEU A 133 -1.92 4.34 -17.71
N PRO A 134 -2.53 3.85 -18.80
CA PRO A 134 -3.88 3.28 -18.78
C PRO A 134 -4.07 2.18 -17.73
N MET A 135 -3.03 1.37 -17.50
CA MET A 135 -3.04 0.30 -16.48
C MET A 135 -3.14 0.83 -15.04
N LEU A 136 -2.59 2.02 -14.77
CA LEU A 136 -2.61 2.66 -13.44
C LEU A 136 -3.85 3.52 -13.27
N ALA A 137 -4.35 4.12 -14.37
CA ALA A 137 -5.58 4.90 -14.37
C ALA A 137 -6.80 4.08 -13.94
N GLY A 138 -6.85 2.77 -14.26
CA GLY A 138 -7.92 1.87 -13.80
C GLY A 138 -7.90 1.59 -12.29
N LEU A 139 -6.71 1.56 -11.68
CA LEU A 139 -6.50 1.26 -10.25
C LEU A 139 -6.71 2.47 -9.33
N GLN A 140 -6.89 3.67 -9.90
CA GLN A 140 -7.13 4.92 -9.16
C GLN A 140 -8.58 5.09 -8.69
N THR A 141 -9.48 4.15 -8.97
CA THR A 141 -10.90 4.30 -8.66
C THR A 141 -11.23 3.93 -7.21
N LEU A 142 -10.71 4.72 -6.27
CA LEU A 142 -11.49 5.06 -5.07
C LEU A 142 -12.56 6.06 -5.52
N SER A 143 -13.54 5.54 -6.26
CA SER A 143 -14.69 6.33 -6.70
C SER A 143 -15.49 6.69 -5.45
N THR A 144 -15.29 7.94 -5.05
CA THR A 144 -16.14 8.69 -4.15
C THR A 144 -17.45 8.93 -4.88
N HIS A 145 -18.45 8.10 -4.61
CA HIS A 145 -19.85 8.41 -4.80
C HIS A 145 -20.65 7.90 -3.61
#